data_AF-F8CII9-F1
#
_entry.id   AF-F8CII9-F1
#
_cell.length_a   1.000
_cell.length_b   1.000
_cell.length_c   1.000
_cell.angle_alpha   90.00
_cell.angle_beta   90.00
_cell.angle_gamma   90.00
#
_symmetry.space_group_name_H-M   'P 1'
#
loop_
_entity.id
_entity.type
_entity.pdbx_description
1 polymer ?
#
loop_
_entity_poly.entity_id
_entity_poly.type
_entity_poly.pdbx_seq_one_letter_code
_entity_poly.pdbx_strand_id
1 'polypeptide(L)'
;MPSPTELHFDCGTLVAPSLPEDARLRALFQKDGRTGVHRAPAWHYREVVLRLRALGLPYDDKAKRFEPLELPLAVPIQPFPHQQQALDAWTRAGGRGLVELPTGAGKTLLAVLAIAHVKRPALVVVPTLDLMTQWQGVLARHFGVPVGMLGGGVNDRQSLTVTTYDSAAMQTEFHGNRFGLLICDECHHLPAPSYRFIAEGSLAPYRLGLTATLERADGGERVCEELLGPRVHRSDIRELQGEYLAPYEVKRVEVPLTPDEKARYDTARALYLGFVRRLGVPLSAPDGWARFLAQSQRSDEGRAAYRAYREQRRIALTSSGKQEVLWRILLEHRDDRVLVFTDDNETVYTLARRFLLPALTHHTPVPERKALLAAFASGELPVLLTSRVLNEGVDVPEARVGVVLSGSASVREHVQRLGRILRKRPGKRALLYEVCSAQTAESSISERRRQHGAYQEGG
;
A
#
# COMPACT_ATOMS: atom_id res chain seq x y z
N MET A 1 -31.07 40.19 -12.98
CA MET A 1 -29.84 39.41 -12.79
C MET A 1 -30.22 37.93 -12.74
N PRO A 2 -29.44 37.00 -13.31
CA PRO A 2 -29.73 35.57 -13.17
C PRO A 2 -29.75 35.18 -11.69
N SER A 3 -30.67 34.32 -11.30
CA SER A 3 -30.71 33.76 -9.94
C SER A 3 -29.39 33.04 -9.64
N PRO A 4 -28.84 33.17 -8.42
CA PRO A 4 -27.61 32.47 -8.06
C PRO A 4 -27.76 30.97 -8.26
N THR A 5 -26.71 30.32 -8.77
CA THR A 5 -26.68 28.85 -8.89
C THR A 5 -26.53 28.25 -7.49
N GLU A 6 -27.49 27.44 -7.05
CA GLU A 6 -27.36 26.74 -5.77
C GLU A 6 -26.61 25.42 -5.94
N LEU A 7 -25.66 25.16 -5.05
CA LEU A 7 -24.93 23.89 -4.98
C LEU A 7 -25.29 23.17 -3.67
N HIS A 8 -25.64 21.89 -3.78
CA HIS A 8 -25.99 21.02 -2.65
C HIS A 8 -25.19 19.73 -2.69
N PHE A 9 -25.03 19.08 -1.54
CA PHE A 9 -24.43 17.74 -1.45
C PHE A 9 -25.51 16.73 -1.12
N ASP A 10 -25.58 15.64 -1.88
CA ASP A 10 -26.53 14.56 -1.66
C ASP A 10 -25.89 13.21 -2.00
N CYS A 11 -25.69 12.37 -0.99
CA CYS A 11 -25.21 10.99 -1.12
C CYS A 11 -23.98 10.80 -2.04
N GLY A 12 -22.95 11.65 -1.89
CA GLY A 12 -21.74 11.59 -2.74
C GLY A 12 -21.88 12.27 -4.11
N THR A 13 -22.97 13.00 -4.35
CA THR A 13 -23.17 13.81 -5.56
C THR A 13 -23.26 15.29 -5.22
N LEU A 14 -22.76 16.10 -6.16
CA LEU A 14 -23.02 17.53 -6.22
C LEU A 14 -24.32 17.74 -6.98
N VAL A 15 -25.27 18.43 -6.36
CA VAL A 15 -26.60 18.68 -6.91
C VAL A 15 -26.76 20.17 -7.20
N ALA A 16 -27.24 20.48 -8.39
CA ALA A 16 -27.57 21.84 -8.82
C ALA A 16 -29.01 21.86 -9.37
N PRO A 17 -29.98 22.49 -8.68
CA PRO A 17 -31.34 22.61 -9.18
C PRO A 17 -31.41 23.34 -10.53
N SER A 18 -30.60 24.39 -10.68
CA SER A 18 -30.44 25.15 -11.92
C SER A 18 -28.95 25.25 -12.27
N LEU A 19 -28.65 25.34 -13.57
CA LEU A 19 -27.30 25.53 -14.07
C LEU A 19 -27.26 26.72 -15.04
N PRO A 20 -26.20 27.53 -15.02
CA PRO A 20 -26.03 28.63 -15.95
C PRO A 20 -25.87 28.13 -17.39
N GLU A 21 -25.97 29.04 -18.36
CA GLU A 21 -25.73 28.76 -19.78
C GLU A 21 -24.22 28.70 -20.08
N ASP A 22 -23.53 27.72 -19.49
CA ASP A 22 -22.14 27.38 -19.80
C ASP A 22 -22.05 25.91 -20.18
N ALA A 23 -21.57 25.63 -21.40
CA ALA A 23 -21.52 24.28 -21.96
C ALA A 23 -20.60 23.35 -21.15
N ARG A 24 -19.51 23.88 -20.56
CA ARG A 24 -18.58 23.07 -19.76
C ARG A 24 -19.21 22.69 -18.43
N LEU A 25 -19.82 23.62 -17.72
CA LEU A 25 -20.57 23.34 -16.50
C LEU A 25 -21.67 22.31 -16.76
N ARG A 26 -22.47 22.48 -17.82
CA ARG A 26 -23.52 21.52 -18.16
C ARG A 26 -22.99 20.13 -18.51
N ALA A 27 -21.80 20.02 -19.11
CA ALA A 27 -21.19 18.73 -19.44
C ALA A 27 -20.75 17.92 -18.20
N LEU A 28 -20.53 18.58 -17.05
CA LEU A 28 -20.18 17.90 -15.80
C LEU A 28 -21.40 17.27 -15.10
N PHE A 29 -22.60 17.72 -15.42
CA PHE A 29 -23.83 17.27 -14.76
C PHE A 29 -24.71 16.47 -15.70
N GLN A 30 -25.47 15.55 -15.10
CA GLN A 30 -26.54 14.80 -15.75
C GLN A 30 -27.86 15.13 -15.08
N LYS A 31 -28.93 15.29 -15.86
CA LYS A 31 -30.27 15.52 -15.32
C LYS A 31 -30.85 14.19 -14.81
N ASP A 32 -31.11 14.10 -13.52
CA ASP A 32 -31.70 12.89 -12.92
C ASP A 32 -33.20 12.86 -13.23
N GLY A 33 -33.65 11.87 -14.01
CA GLY A 33 -35.05 11.74 -14.42
C GLY A 33 -36.03 11.51 -13.27
N ARG A 34 -35.56 11.04 -12.09
CA ARG A 34 -36.42 10.77 -10.92
C ARG A 34 -36.72 12.02 -10.11
N THR A 35 -35.77 12.94 -10.05
CA THR A 35 -35.83 14.13 -9.19
C THR A 35 -35.89 15.43 -9.99
N GLY A 36 -35.59 15.40 -11.29
CA GLY A 36 -35.60 16.55 -12.19
C GLY A 36 -34.41 17.50 -12.03
N VAL A 37 -33.53 17.27 -11.04
CA VAL A 37 -32.36 18.11 -10.73
C VAL A 37 -31.11 17.61 -11.44
N HIS A 38 -30.12 18.50 -11.61
CA HIS A 38 -28.83 18.15 -12.20
C HIS A 38 -27.90 17.60 -11.13
N ARG A 39 -27.24 16.47 -11.42
CA ARG A 39 -26.29 15.80 -10.52
C ARG A 39 -24.96 15.57 -11.21
N ALA A 40 -23.88 15.73 -10.47
CA ALA A 40 -22.53 15.34 -10.86
C ALA A 40 -21.90 14.55 -9.70
N PRO A 41 -20.94 13.65 -9.95
CA PRO A 41 -20.06 13.15 -8.89
C PRO A 41 -19.47 14.29 -8.05
N ALA A 42 -19.44 14.14 -6.72
CA ALA A 42 -19.03 15.21 -5.81
C ALA A 42 -17.61 15.74 -6.08
N TRP A 43 -16.71 14.93 -6.62
CA TRP A 43 -15.35 15.36 -6.95
C TRP A 43 -15.26 16.48 -8.00
N HIS A 44 -16.31 16.69 -8.82
CA HIS A 44 -16.38 17.82 -9.75
C HIS A 44 -16.58 19.18 -9.04
N TYR A 45 -16.85 19.19 -7.74
CA TYR A 45 -17.07 20.40 -6.96
C TYR A 45 -16.01 21.49 -7.18
N ARG A 46 -14.73 21.13 -7.16
CA ARG A 46 -13.65 22.09 -7.40
C ARG A 46 -13.76 22.74 -8.78
N GLU A 47 -13.98 21.94 -9.81
CA GLU A 47 -14.07 22.42 -11.20
C GLU A 47 -15.27 23.35 -11.37
N VAL A 48 -16.43 22.96 -10.82
CA VAL A 48 -17.66 23.76 -10.83
C VAL A 48 -17.45 25.11 -10.14
N VAL A 49 -16.94 25.11 -8.91
CA VAL A 49 -16.72 26.35 -8.14
C VAL A 49 -15.69 27.26 -8.81
N LEU A 50 -14.57 26.72 -9.30
CA LEU A 50 -13.56 27.52 -10.00
C LEU A 50 -14.11 28.12 -11.30
N ARG A 51 -14.93 27.36 -12.04
CA ARG A 51 -15.55 27.84 -13.28
C ARG A 51 -16.58 28.93 -13.02
N LEU A 52 -17.45 28.77 -12.01
CA LEU A 52 -18.42 29.79 -11.60
C LEU A 52 -17.70 31.10 -11.22
N ARG A 53 -16.63 31.01 -10.44
CA ARG A 53 -15.78 32.16 -10.06
C ARG A 53 -15.11 32.81 -11.26
N ALA A 54 -14.52 32.02 -12.16
CA ALA A 54 -13.84 32.53 -13.35
C ALA A 54 -14.79 33.28 -14.29
N LEU A 55 -16.07 32.90 -14.32
CA LEU A 55 -17.12 33.56 -15.10
C LEU A 55 -17.79 34.72 -14.35
N GLY A 56 -17.45 34.96 -13.08
CA GLY A 56 -18.13 35.97 -12.24
C GLY A 56 -19.60 35.66 -11.98
N LEU A 57 -20.02 34.39 -12.09
CA LEU A 57 -21.41 33.99 -11.89
C LEU A 57 -21.71 33.83 -10.39
N PRO A 58 -22.78 34.45 -9.87
CA PRO A 58 -23.16 34.31 -8.47
C PRO A 58 -23.64 32.87 -8.19
N TYR A 59 -23.22 32.32 -7.06
CA TYR A 59 -23.61 30.99 -6.61
C TYR A 59 -23.72 30.95 -5.09
N ASP A 60 -24.60 30.08 -4.59
CA ASP A 60 -24.78 29.81 -3.17
C ASP A 60 -24.31 28.37 -2.87
N ASP A 61 -23.30 28.24 -2.02
CA ASP A 61 -22.65 26.97 -1.72
C ASP A 61 -23.19 26.38 -0.43
N LYS A 62 -24.28 25.62 -0.57
CA LYS A 62 -24.88 24.81 0.50
C LYS A 62 -24.32 23.38 0.51
N ALA A 63 -23.38 23.06 -0.39
CA ALA A 63 -22.83 21.72 -0.53
C ALA A 63 -21.75 21.45 0.51
N LYS A 64 -20.78 22.35 0.65
CA LYS A 64 -19.66 22.17 1.58
C LYS A 64 -20.09 22.32 3.04
N ARG A 65 -19.49 21.52 3.92
CA ARG A 65 -19.60 21.63 5.38
C ARG A 65 -18.22 21.76 6.04
N PHE A 66 -17.26 22.31 5.30
CA PHE A 66 -15.92 22.62 5.79
C PHE A 66 -15.60 24.09 5.58
N GLU A 67 -14.86 24.64 6.54
CA GLU A 67 -14.42 26.03 6.54
C GLU A 67 -12.89 26.11 6.69
N PRO A 68 -12.28 27.28 6.46
CA PRO A 68 -10.88 27.50 6.83
C PRO A 68 -10.60 27.09 8.26
N LEU A 69 -9.50 26.35 8.45
CA LEU A 69 -9.06 25.87 9.75
C LEU A 69 -7.55 26.00 9.83
N GLU A 70 -7.07 26.87 10.72
CA GLU A 70 -5.65 26.98 11.01
C GLU A 70 -5.19 25.77 11.82
N LEU A 71 -4.15 25.10 11.33
CA LEU A 71 -3.57 23.91 11.93
C LEU A 71 -2.04 24.10 12.05
N PRO A 72 -1.58 25.00 12.94
CA PRO A 72 -0.15 25.18 13.15
C PRO A 72 0.46 23.90 13.71
N LEU A 73 1.71 23.64 13.34
CA LEU A 73 2.45 22.52 13.88
C LEU A 73 2.84 22.84 15.34
N ALA A 74 2.28 22.09 16.29
CA ALA A 74 2.69 22.11 17.69
C ALA A 74 4.13 21.60 17.87
N VAL A 75 4.55 20.65 17.03
CA VAL A 75 5.92 20.16 16.97
C VAL A 75 6.52 20.53 15.61
N PRO A 76 7.54 21.40 15.57
CA PRO A 76 8.20 21.79 14.33
C PRO A 76 8.73 20.57 13.57
N ILE A 77 8.50 20.54 12.26
CA ILE A 77 9.05 19.54 11.37
C ILE A 77 10.07 20.25 10.49
N GLN A 78 11.31 19.75 10.48
CA GLN A 78 12.28 20.12 9.45
C GLN A 78 12.16 19.07 8.33
N PRO A 79 11.52 19.41 7.19
CA PRO A 79 11.39 18.46 6.09
C PRO A 79 12.75 18.13 5.49
N PHE A 80 12.90 16.88 5.06
CA PHE A 80 14.01 16.52 4.18
C PHE A 80 13.85 17.20 2.80
N PRO A 81 14.95 17.40 2.05
CA PRO A 81 14.89 18.07 0.74
C PRO A 81 13.88 17.46 -0.22
N HIS A 82 13.79 16.12 -0.31
CA HIS A 82 12.82 15.43 -1.15
C HIS A 82 11.37 15.63 -0.68
N GLN A 83 11.13 15.76 0.62
CA GLN A 83 9.79 16.05 1.17
C GLN A 83 9.36 17.47 0.83
N GLN A 84 10.27 18.43 0.93
CA GLN A 84 9.99 19.82 0.55
C GLN A 84 9.73 19.91 -0.96
N GLN A 85 10.56 19.28 -1.79
CA GLN A 85 10.37 19.22 -3.24
C GLN A 85 9.03 18.56 -3.61
N ALA A 86 8.65 17.49 -2.94
CA ALA A 86 7.37 16.82 -3.15
C ALA A 86 6.18 17.73 -2.78
N LEU A 87 6.27 18.42 -1.64
CA LEU A 87 5.26 19.39 -1.20
C LEU A 87 5.13 20.55 -2.21
N ASP A 88 6.25 21.12 -2.64
CA ASP A 88 6.28 22.23 -3.60
C ASP A 88 5.69 21.80 -4.95
N ALA A 89 6.03 20.60 -5.43
CA ALA A 89 5.49 20.05 -6.66
C ALA A 89 3.96 19.84 -6.57
N TRP A 90 3.49 19.28 -5.46
CA TRP A 90 2.06 19.10 -5.21
C TRP A 90 1.31 20.43 -5.09
N THR A 91 1.89 21.42 -4.42
CA THR A 91 1.34 22.77 -4.31
C THR A 91 1.28 23.47 -5.68
N ARG A 92 2.32 23.34 -6.52
CA ARG A 92 2.32 23.86 -7.90
C ARG A 92 1.26 23.21 -8.78
N ALA A 93 0.93 21.94 -8.55
CA ALA A 93 -0.19 21.25 -9.18
C ALA A 93 -1.57 21.66 -8.61
N GLY A 94 -1.61 22.72 -7.79
CA GLY A 94 -2.83 23.23 -7.17
C GLY A 94 -3.34 22.34 -6.04
N GLY A 95 -2.48 21.56 -5.38
CA GLY A 95 -2.82 20.66 -4.28
C GLY A 95 -3.66 19.44 -4.71
N ARG A 96 -3.46 18.97 -5.95
CA ARG A 96 -4.01 17.69 -6.46
C ARG A 96 -2.89 16.91 -7.12
N GLY A 97 -2.60 15.71 -6.63
CA GLY A 97 -1.61 14.85 -7.25
C GLY A 97 -1.21 13.63 -6.45
N LEU A 98 -0.46 12.76 -7.13
CA LEU A 98 0.16 11.57 -6.58
C LEU A 98 1.65 11.83 -6.33
N VAL A 99 2.10 11.42 -5.15
CA VAL A 99 3.50 11.49 -4.75
C VAL A 99 3.99 10.07 -4.52
N GLU A 100 4.94 9.65 -5.34
CA GLU A 100 5.65 8.38 -5.19
C GLU A 100 6.92 8.61 -4.38
N LEU A 101 6.88 8.16 -3.13
CA LEU A 101 8.03 8.17 -2.24
C LEU A 101 8.27 6.74 -1.78
N PRO A 102 9.52 6.26 -1.79
CA PRO A 102 9.79 4.98 -1.19
C PRO A 102 9.32 5.03 0.26
N THR A 103 8.88 3.88 0.75
CA THR A 103 8.43 3.79 2.14
C THR A 103 9.50 4.43 3.08
N GLY A 104 9.14 4.88 4.29
CA GLY A 104 10.09 5.50 5.25
C GLY A 104 10.86 6.76 4.80
N ALA A 105 10.69 7.25 3.56
CA ALA A 105 11.11 8.60 3.17
C ALA A 105 10.22 9.70 3.79
N GLY A 106 9.32 9.32 4.70
CA GLY A 106 8.42 10.19 5.45
C GLY A 106 7.17 10.61 4.70
N LYS A 107 6.49 9.68 4.01
CA LYS A 107 5.14 9.89 3.43
C LYS A 107 4.17 10.52 4.43
N THR A 108 4.17 10.01 5.67
CA THR A 108 3.35 10.55 6.76
C THR A 108 3.73 11.99 7.12
N LEU A 109 5.01 12.34 7.16
CA LEU A 109 5.46 13.71 7.43
C LEU A 109 5.08 14.65 6.28
N LEU A 110 5.20 14.20 5.03
CA LEU A 110 4.71 14.96 3.88
C LEU A 110 3.21 15.25 3.99
N ALA A 111 2.39 14.28 4.41
CA ALA A 111 0.96 14.52 4.65
C ALA A 111 0.72 15.54 5.76
N VAL A 112 1.48 15.48 6.87
CA VAL A 112 1.38 16.48 7.94
C VAL A 112 1.69 17.88 7.41
N LEU A 113 2.74 18.03 6.60
CA LEU A 113 3.08 19.30 5.96
C LEU A 113 1.98 19.77 5.00
N ALA A 114 1.38 18.85 4.23
CA ALA A 114 0.27 19.17 3.34
C ALA A 114 -0.98 19.63 4.11
N ILE A 115 -1.31 19.01 5.24
CA ILE A 115 -2.41 19.42 6.13
C ILE A 115 -2.16 20.83 6.66
N ALA A 116 -0.96 21.10 7.17
CA ALA A 116 -0.57 22.41 7.67
C ALA A 116 -0.61 23.49 6.57
N HIS A 117 -0.24 23.13 5.34
CA HIS A 117 -0.27 24.03 4.18
C HIS A 117 -1.70 24.38 3.73
N VAL A 118 -2.60 23.39 3.66
CA VAL A 118 -3.95 23.57 3.09
C VAL A 118 -4.91 24.33 4.02
N LYS A 119 -4.73 24.22 5.34
CA LYS A 119 -5.56 24.93 6.33
C LYS A 119 -7.06 24.63 6.17
N ARG A 120 -7.40 23.36 6.05
CA ARG A 120 -8.78 22.83 5.99
C ARG A 120 -8.88 21.54 6.80
N PRO A 121 -10.09 21.17 7.25
CA PRO A 121 -10.36 19.84 7.76
C PRO A 121 -9.91 18.76 6.77
N ALA A 122 -9.28 17.69 7.28
CA ALA A 122 -8.66 16.65 6.47
C ALA A 122 -9.13 15.25 6.86
N LEU A 123 -9.37 14.42 5.84
CA LEU A 123 -9.62 12.99 5.97
C LEU A 123 -8.41 12.22 5.45
N VAL A 124 -7.81 11.41 6.32
CA VAL A 124 -6.73 10.50 5.94
C VAL A 124 -7.29 9.08 5.83
N VAL A 125 -7.14 8.47 4.66
CA VAL A 125 -7.60 7.11 4.37
C VAL A 125 -6.39 6.18 4.32
N VAL A 126 -6.42 5.10 5.10
CA VAL A 126 -5.32 4.13 5.25
C VAL A 126 -5.83 2.70 5.07
N PRO A 127 -5.00 1.73 4.65
CA PRO A 127 -5.46 0.35 4.43
C PRO A 127 -5.80 -0.44 5.70
N THR A 128 -5.12 -0.21 6.83
CA THR A 128 -5.26 -1.07 8.02
C THR A 128 -5.62 -0.30 9.29
N LEU A 129 -6.27 -0.98 10.26
CA LEU A 129 -6.58 -0.41 11.58
C LEU A 129 -5.32 -0.07 12.39
N ASP A 130 -4.23 -0.82 12.18
CA ASP A 130 -2.93 -0.54 12.78
C ASP A 130 -2.39 0.82 12.27
N LEU A 131 -2.42 1.05 10.94
CA LEU A 131 -2.09 2.37 10.38
C LEU A 131 -2.99 3.46 10.93
N MET A 132 -4.30 3.18 11.05
CA MET A 132 -5.24 4.19 11.51
C MET A 132 -4.85 4.70 12.90
N THR A 133 -4.49 3.79 13.80
CA THR A 133 -4.03 4.13 15.15
C THR A 133 -2.68 4.87 15.12
N GLN A 134 -1.74 4.43 14.28
CA GLN A 134 -0.44 5.09 14.13
C GLN A 134 -0.58 6.53 13.60
N TRP A 135 -1.36 6.71 12.54
CA TRP A 135 -1.63 8.01 11.92
C TRP A 135 -2.35 8.95 12.90
N GLN A 136 -3.31 8.44 13.68
CA GLN A 136 -3.96 9.22 14.72
C GLN A 136 -2.93 9.80 15.71
N GLY A 137 -2.00 8.95 16.18
CA GLY A 137 -0.94 9.39 17.09
C GLY A 137 0.01 10.42 16.48
N VAL A 138 0.39 10.24 15.20
CA VAL A 138 1.24 11.20 14.48
C VAL A 138 0.55 12.55 14.34
N LEU A 139 -0.71 12.57 13.89
CA LEU A 139 -1.46 13.82 13.74
C LEU A 139 -1.70 14.51 15.08
N ALA A 140 -2.08 13.76 16.12
CA ALA A 140 -2.32 14.30 17.46
C ALA A 140 -1.05 14.92 18.03
N ARG A 141 0.11 14.26 17.85
CA ARG A 141 1.42 14.78 18.27
C ARG A 141 1.79 16.08 17.53
N HIS A 142 1.63 16.12 16.21
CA HIS A 142 2.12 17.25 15.42
C HIS A 142 1.20 18.46 15.43
N PHE A 143 -0.11 18.28 15.59
CA PHE A 143 -1.07 19.38 15.61
C PHE A 143 -1.54 19.77 17.01
N GLY A 144 -1.39 18.90 18.02
CA GLY A 144 -1.85 19.17 19.38
C GLY A 144 -3.37 19.33 19.50
N VAL A 145 -4.13 18.80 18.54
CA VAL A 145 -5.60 18.85 18.50
C VAL A 145 -6.20 17.45 18.58
N PRO A 146 -7.47 17.30 18.98
CA PRO A 146 -8.17 16.03 18.89
C PRO A 146 -8.22 15.50 17.44
N VAL A 147 -7.86 14.23 17.27
CA VAL A 147 -7.90 13.53 15.99
C VAL A 147 -8.85 12.35 16.09
N GLY A 148 -9.88 12.37 15.23
CA GLY A 148 -10.92 11.34 15.20
C GLY A 148 -10.49 10.08 14.46
N MET A 149 -11.15 8.97 14.77
CA MET A 149 -10.98 7.69 14.10
C MET A 149 -12.33 7.14 13.63
N LEU A 150 -12.38 6.71 12.37
CA LEU A 150 -13.53 6.04 11.76
C LEU A 150 -13.13 4.65 11.26
N GLY A 151 -13.44 3.62 12.04
CA GLY A 151 -13.17 2.23 11.70
C GLY A 151 -12.95 1.33 12.90
N GLY A 152 -13.07 0.01 12.70
CA GLY A 152 -12.83 -0.98 13.76
C GLY A 152 -13.80 -0.88 14.94
N GLY A 153 -15.02 -0.37 14.71
CA GLY A 153 -16.03 -0.12 15.75
C GLY A 153 -15.95 1.26 16.40
N VAL A 154 -14.93 2.07 16.09
CA VAL A 154 -14.81 3.45 16.57
C VAL A 154 -15.46 4.41 15.58
N ASN A 155 -16.23 5.37 16.10
CA ASN A 155 -17.00 6.33 15.32
C ASN A 155 -16.81 7.76 15.85
N ASP A 156 -15.56 8.23 15.91
CA ASP A 156 -15.20 9.58 16.36
C ASP A 156 -14.83 10.47 15.16
N ARG A 157 -15.52 11.60 15.02
CA ARG A 157 -15.34 12.52 13.88
C ARG A 157 -14.85 13.86 14.38
N GLN A 158 -13.63 14.21 13.99
CA GLN A 158 -13.01 15.51 14.28
C GLN A 158 -12.65 16.23 12.98
N SER A 159 -12.17 17.47 13.07
CA SER A 159 -11.68 18.21 11.90
C SER A 159 -10.50 17.52 11.22
N LEU A 160 -9.68 16.80 11.99
CA LEU A 160 -8.71 15.83 11.49
C LEU A 160 -9.22 14.43 11.81
N THR A 161 -9.48 13.62 10.79
CA THR A 161 -10.01 12.26 10.97
C THR A 161 -9.19 11.28 10.17
N VAL A 162 -8.87 10.14 10.78
CA VAL A 162 -8.22 9.00 10.11
C VAL A 162 -9.23 7.86 9.98
N THR A 163 -9.26 7.20 8.82
CA THR A 163 -10.21 6.13 8.53
C THR A 163 -9.58 5.04 7.69
N THR A 164 -10.13 3.83 7.76
CA THR A 164 -9.73 2.75 6.84
C THR A 164 -10.42 2.88 5.48
N TYR A 165 -9.87 2.31 4.40
CA TYR A 165 -10.55 2.28 3.10
C TYR A 165 -11.95 1.67 3.18
N ASP A 166 -12.11 0.56 3.90
CA ASP A 166 -13.41 -0.09 4.08
C ASP A 166 -14.43 0.83 4.77
N SER A 167 -14.00 1.50 5.84
CA SER A 167 -14.87 2.42 6.58
C SER A 167 -15.18 3.67 5.76
N ALA A 168 -14.20 4.22 5.04
CA ALA A 168 -14.39 5.35 4.15
C ALA A 168 -15.41 5.04 3.04
N ALA A 169 -15.31 3.87 2.42
CA ALA A 169 -16.24 3.45 1.36
C ALA A 169 -17.69 3.42 1.86
N MET A 170 -17.92 2.99 3.10
CA MET A 170 -19.25 2.94 3.72
C MET A 170 -19.77 4.30 4.20
N GLN A 171 -18.89 5.28 4.43
CA GLN A 171 -19.23 6.54 5.11
C GLN A 171 -19.21 7.76 4.17
N THR A 172 -18.58 7.65 3.00
CA THR A 172 -18.39 8.78 2.07
C THR A 172 -19.72 9.37 1.60
N GLU A 173 -20.76 8.55 1.44
CA GLU A 173 -22.11 8.99 1.11
C GLU A 173 -22.62 10.09 2.06
N PHE A 174 -22.35 9.95 3.36
CA PHE A 174 -22.87 10.83 4.41
C PHE A 174 -21.92 11.97 4.77
N HIS A 175 -20.63 11.82 4.48
CA HIS A 175 -19.58 12.70 5.01
C HIS A 175 -18.61 13.25 3.96
N GLY A 176 -18.84 12.97 2.67
CA GLY A 176 -18.02 13.45 1.57
C GLY A 176 -17.90 14.97 1.48
N ASN A 177 -18.79 15.73 2.13
CA ASN A 177 -18.78 17.18 2.17
C ASN A 177 -18.13 17.82 3.40
N ARG A 178 -17.56 17.04 4.33
CA ARG A 178 -17.02 17.56 5.61
C ARG A 178 -15.53 17.91 5.59
N PHE A 179 -14.81 17.51 4.56
CA PHE A 179 -13.36 17.65 4.50
C PHE A 179 -12.94 18.44 3.25
N GLY A 180 -12.02 19.40 3.45
CA GLY A 180 -11.43 20.17 2.36
C GLY A 180 -10.18 19.52 1.77
N LEU A 181 -9.59 18.55 2.48
CA LEU A 181 -8.42 17.78 2.05
C LEU A 181 -8.68 16.29 2.20
N LEU A 182 -8.47 15.53 1.11
CA LEU A 182 -8.48 14.08 1.10
C LEU A 182 -7.04 13.58 0.92
N ILE A 183 -6.57 12.74 1.85
CA ILE A 183 -5.26 12.07 1.76
C ILE A 183 -5.51 10.58 1.69
N CYS A 184 -5.02 9.94 0.63
CA CYS A 184 -5.05 8.50 0.48
C CYS A 184 -3.63 7.96 0.67
N ASP A 185 -3.37 7.36 1.83
CA ASP A 185 -2.15 6.59 2.05
C ASP A 185 -2.28 5.23 1.38
N GLU A 186 -1.17 4.71 0.88
CA GLU A 186 -1.13 3.58 -0.05
C GLU A 186 -2.22 3.66 -1.12
N CYS A 187 -2.26 4.77 -1.84
CA CYS A 187 -3.31 5.09 -2.82
C CYS A 187 -3.43 4.06 -3.96
N HIS A 188 -2.49 3.14 -4.11
CA HIS A 188 -2.61 2.01 -5.04
C HIS A 188 -3.81 1.10 -4.73
N HIS A 189 -4.43 1.18 -3.54
CA HIS A 189 -5.68 0.50 -3.20
C HIS A 189 -6.93 1.15 -3.82
N LEU A 190 -6.92 2.48 -3.99
CA LEU A 190 -8.07 3.28 -4.44
C LEU A 190 -8.73 2.80 -5.75
N PRO A 191 -8.00 2.27 -6.76
CA PRO A 191 -8.61 1.80 -8.02
C PRO A 191 -9.57 0.62 -7.88
N ALA A 192 -9.63 -0.05 -6.71
CA ALA A 192 -10.61 -1.10 -6.45
C ALA A 192 -12.04 -0.54 -6.61
N PRO A 193 -12.98 -1.26 -7.28
CA PRO A 193 -14.31 -0.72 -7.59
C PRO A 193 -15.08 -0.16 -6.38
N SER A 194 -14.97 -0.80 -5.21
CA SER A 194 -15.60 -0.35 -3.97
C SER A 194 -14.96 0.91 -3.37
N TYR A 195 -13.67 1.15 -3.62
CA TYR A 195 -12.91 2.23 -3.01
C TYR A 195 -12.91 3.52 -3.85
N ARG A 196 -13.13 3.45 -5.16
CA ARG A 196 -13.22 4.64 -6.03
C ARG A 196 -14.24 5.66 -5.51
N PHE A 197 -15.36 5.16 -4.99
CA PHE A 197 -16.42 6.00 -4.43
C PHE A 197 -15.94 6.95 -3.33
N ILE A 198 -14.87 6.59 -2.59
CA ILE A 198 -14.27 7.45 -1.56
C ILE A 198 -13.83 8.79 -2.16
N ALA A 199 -13.17 8.75 -3.32
CA ALA A 199 -12.68 9.93 -3.98
C ALA A 199 -13.75 10.57 -4.87
N GLU A 200 -14.60 9.78 -5.54
CA GLU A 200 -15.69 10.27 -6.40
C GLU A 200 -16.77 11.01 -5.59
N GLY A 201 -17.11 10.46 -4.41
CA GLY A 201 -18.13 10.97 -3.51
C GLY A 201 -17.66 12.08 -2.55
N SER A 202 -16.40 12.49 -2.62
CA SER A 202 -15.84 13.56 -1.79
C SER A 202 -15.83 14.91 -2.52
N LEU A 203 -16.28 15.97 -1.85
CA LEU A 203 -16.15 17.35 -2.34
C LEU A 203 -14.71 17.89 -2.23
N ALA A 204 -13.80 17.19 -1.54
CA ALA A 204 -12.49 17.72 -1.17
C ALA A 204 -11.73 18.27 -2.41
N PRO A 205 -11.50 19.59 -2.48
CA PRO A 205 -10.81 20.21 -3.61
C PRO A 205 -9.32 19.90 -3.63
N TYR A 206 -8.72 19.63 -2.47
CA TYR A 206 -7.32 19.24 -2.32
C TYR A 206 -7.22 17.73 -2.12
N ARG A 207 -6.32 17.08 -2.86
CA ARG A 207 -6.20 15.62 -2.91
C ARG A 207 -4.74 15.20 -2.99
N LEU A 208 -4.32 14.34 -2.08
CA LEU A 208 -2.96 13.82 -2.03
C LEU A 208 -3.01 12.29 -2.02
N GLY A 209 -2.44 11.66 -3.04
CA GLY A 209 -2.17 10.23 -3.02
C GLY A 209 -0.72 9.96 -2.66
N LEU A 210 -0.51 9.08 -1.68
CA LEU A 210 0.82 8.66 -1.25
C LEU A 210 0.98 7.17 -1.54
N THR A 211 2.07 6.80 -2.21
CA THR A 211 2.44 5.39 -2.34
C THR A 211 3.92 5.22 -2.62
N ALA A 212 4.44 4.00 -2.46
CA ALA A 212 5.80 3.66 -2.86
C ALA A 212 5.88 3.08 -4.28
N THR A 213 4.76 2.63 -4.84
CA THR A 213 4.70 2.00 -6.16
C THR A 213 3.36 2.28 -6.81
N LEU A 214 3.35 3.02 -7.93
CA LEU A 214 2.12 3.26 -8.73
C LEU A 214 1.92 2.22 -9.85
N GLU A 215 2.99 1.57 -10.32
CA GLU A 215 2.93 0.64 -11.45
C GLU A 215 2.09 -0.61 -11.13
N ARG A 216 0.90 -0.71 -11.73
CA ARG A 216 0.06 -1.92 -11.71
C ARG A 216 -0.09 -2.49 -13.12
N ALA A 217 -0.02 -3.82 -13.24
CA ALA A 217 -0.21 -4.53 -14.50
C ALA A 217 -1.64 -4.39 -15.08
N ASP A 218 -2.60 -3.91 -14.29
CA ASP A 218 -4.01 -3.74 -14.67
C ASP A 218 -4.40 -2.30 -15.06
N GLY A 219 -3.43 -1.36 -15.08
CA GLY A 219 -3.68 0.03 -15.47
C GLY A 219 -4.41 0.86 -14.40
N GLY A 220 -4.49 0.39 -13.14
CA GLY A 220 -5.12 1.12 -12.04
C GLY A 220 -4.52 2.50 -11.74
N GLU A 221 -3.27 2.77 -12.16
CA GLU A 221 -2.62 4.08 -12.04
C GLU A 221 -3.47 5.21 -12.65
N ARG A 222 -4.09 4.97 -13.81
CA ARG A 222 -4.93 5.96 -14.50
C ARG A 222 -6.12 6.40 -13.66
N VAL A 223 -6.71 5.48 -12.90
CA VAL A 223 -7.85 5.78 -12.01
C VAL A 223 -7.40 6.65 -10.85
N CYS A 224 -6.22 6.38 -10.28
CA CYS A 224 -5.64 7.26 -9.26
C CYS A 224 -5.35 8.65 -9.82
N GLU A 225 -4.79 8.74 -11.02
CA GLU A 225 -4.47 10.02 -11.66
C GLU A 225 -5.72 10.86 -11.93
N GLU A 226 -6.80 10.23 -12.38
CA GLU A 226 -8.09 10.87 -12.60
C GLU A 226 -8.69 11.41 -11.29
N LEU A 227 -8.76 10.56 -10.26
CA LEU A 227 -9.46 10.88 -9.02
C LEU A 227 -8.66 11.79 -8.09
N LEU A 228 -7.34 11.59 -7.97
CA LEU A 228 -6.48 12.33 -7.04
C LEU A 228 -5.66 13.43 -7.73
N GLY A 229 -5.36 13.29 -9.02
CA GLY A 229 -4.52 14.21 -9.81
C GLY A 229 -3.28 13.51 -10.37
N PRO A 230 -2.52 14.16 -11.28
CA PRO A 230 -1.38 13.54 -11.95
C PRO A 230 -0.27 13.15 -10.96
N ARG A 231 0.67 12.29 -11.38
CA ARG A 231 1.91 12.09 -10.63
C ARG A 231 2.75 13.37 -10.65
N VAL A 232 2.91 14.01 -9.49
CA VAL A 232 3.58 15.31 -9.34
C VAL A 232 5.03 15.18 -8.86
N HIS A 233 5.35 14.09 -8.18
CA HIS A 233 6.70 13.84 -7.68
C HIS A 233 6.99 12.34 -7.60
N ARG A 234 8.23 11.97 -7.91
CA ARG A 234 8.79 10.64 -7.73
C ARG A 234 10.22 10.81 -7.23
N SER A 235 10.57 10.14 -6.13
CA SER A 235 11.97 9.95 -5.75
C SER A 235 12.33 8.50 -5.98
N ASP A 236 13.39 8.23 -6.73
CA ASP A 236 13.93 6.86 -6.80
C ASP A 236 14.70 6.55 -5.52
N ILE A 237 14.73 5.29 -5.14
CA ILE A 237 15.46 4.80 -3.96
C ILE A 237 16.95 5.11 -4.06
N ARG A 238 17.49 5.14 -5.28
CA ARG A 238 18.90 5.45 -5.54
C ARG A 238 19.26 6.90 -5.20
N GLU A 239 18.32 7.82 -5.41
CA GLU A 239 18.51 9.25 -5.10
C GLU A 239 18.47 9.51 -3.59
N LEU A 240 17.91 8.56 -2.81
CA LEU A 240 17.86 8.59 -1.35
C LEU A 240 18.92 7.67 -0.70
N GLN A 241 19.64 6.88 -1.50
CA GLN A 241 20.77 6.07 -1.06
C GLN A 241 22.01 6.96 -0.90
N GLY A 242 22.38 7.19 0.35
CA GLY A 242 23.54 8.00 0.72
C GLY A 242 23.36 8.69 2.07
N GLU A 243 22.17 9.25 2.31
CA GLU A 243 21.89 10.02 3.54
C GLU A 243 20.77 9.44 4.43
N TYR A 244 19.80 8.67 3.90
CA TYR A 244 18.59 8.29 4.68
C TYR A 244 18.24 6.80 4.72
N LEU A 245 18.77 5.98 3.81
CA LEU A 245 18.64 4.52 3.86
C LEU A 245 19.92 3.90 4.42
N ALA A 246 19.80 3.04 5.43
CA ALA A 246 20.94 2.30 5.95
C ALA A 246 21.48 1.36 4.85
N PRO A 247 22.76 1.47 4.43
CA PRO A 247 23.31 0.53 3.46
C PRO A 247 23.41 -0.85 4.11
N TYR A 248 22.69 -1.81 3.53
CA TYR A 248 22.75 -3.24 3.88
C TYR A 248 23.53 -3.99 2.80
N GLU A 249 24.10 -5.12 3.20
CA GLU A 249 24.76 -6.05 2.28
C GLU A 249 23.80 -7.21 1.96
N VAL A 250 23.64 -7.52 0.67
CA VAL A 250 22.79 -8.62 0.20
C VAL A 250 23.65 -9.85 -0.04
N LYS A 251 23.35 -10.93 0.68
CA LYS A 251 23.98 -12.25 0.49
C LYS A 251 22.96 -13.19 -0.15
N ARG A 252 23.22 -13.56 -1.40
CA ARG A 252 22.38 -14.51 -2.13
C ARG A 252 22.90 -15.91 -1.95
N VAL A 253 21.99 -16.82 -1.59
CA VAL A 253 22.30 -18.24 -1.44
C VAL A 253 21.35 -19.03 -2.33
N GLU A 254 21.91 -19.54 -3.43
CA GLU A 254 21.21 -20.51 -4.26
C GLU A 254 21.41 -21.91 -3.68
N VAL A 255 20.32 -22.65 -3.53
CA VAL A 255 20.32 -23.96 -2.90
C VAL A 255 19.76 -24.99 -3.89
N PRO A 256 20.50 -26.04 -4.26
CA PRO A 256 19.96 -27.10 -5.09
C PRO A 256 18.88 -27.89 -4.33
N LEU A 257 17.85 -28.32 -5.05
CA LEU A 257 16.94 -29.35 -4.54
C LEU A 257 17.70 -30.67 -4.43
N THR A 258 17.39 -31.47 -3.42
CA THR A 258 17.87 -32.87 -3.37
C THR A 258 17.32 -33.67 -4.57
N PRO A 259 17.96 -34.78 -4.97
CA PRO A 259 17.48 -35.59 -6.09
C PRO A 259 16.01 -36.03 -5.94
N ASP A 260 15.58 -36.40 -4.72
CA ASP A 260 14.19 -36.75 -4.43
C ASP A 260 13.23 -35.56 -4.58
N GLU A 261 13.58 -34.41 -3.98
CA GLU A 261 12.78 -33.20 -4.10
C GLU A 261 12.68 -32.73 -5.55
N LYS A 262 13.77 -32.83 -6.32
CA LYS A 262 13.79 -32.46 -7.74
C LYS A 262 12.86 -33.37 -8.54
N ALA A 263 12.92 -34.68 -8.32
CA ALA A 263 12.03 -35.63 -8.99
C ALA A 263 10.55 -35.37 -8.69
N ARG A 264 10.21 -35.13 -7.41
CA ARG A 264 8.84 -34.77 -7.00
C ARG A 264 8.41 -33.41 -7.57
N TYR A 265 9.29 -32.42 -7.55
CA TYR A 265 9.06 -31.10 -8.12
C TYR A 265 8.78 -31.18 -9.62
N ASP A 266 9.62 -31.90 -10.38
CA ASP A 266 9.47 -32.04 -11.82
C ASP A 266 8.18 -32.77 -12.20
N THR A 267 7.83 -33.82 -11.45
CA THR A 267 6.57 -34.56 -11.62
C THR A 267 5.37 -33.63 -11.39
N ALA A 268 5.36 -32.91 -10.27
CA ALA A 268 4.29 -31.97 -9.95
C ALA A 268 4.21 -30.82 -10.97
N ARG A 269 5.35 -30.28 -11.39
CA ARG A 269 5.44 -29.22 -12.38
C ARG A 269 4.96 -29.67 -13.76
N ALA A 270 5.27 -30.89 -14.17
CA ALA A 270 4.81 -31.46 -15.44
C ALA A 270 3.29 -31.62 -15.47
N LEU A 271 2.69 -32.14 -14.40
CA LEU A 271 1.23 -32.27 -14.26
C LEU A 271 0.53 -30.91 -14.34
N TYR A 272 1.04 -29.92 -13.60
CA TYR A 272 0.54 -28.56 -13.62
C TYR A 272 0.63 -27.92 -15.01
N LEU A 273 1.82 -27.93 -15.62
CA LEU A 273 2.03 -27.33 -16.94
C LEU A 273 1.23 -28.04 -18.03
N GLY A 274 1.06 -29.36 -17.94
CA GLY A 274 0.23 -30.13 -18.87
C GLY A 274 -1.22 -29.65 -18.86
N PHE A 275 -1.80 -29.45 -17.67
CA PHE A 275 -3.16 -28.94 -17.54
C PHE A 275 -3.29 -27.49 -18.02
N VAL A 276 -2.35 -26.61 -17.62
CA VAL A 276 -2.34 -25.21 -18.07
C VAL A 276 -2.25 -25.09 -19.60
N ARG A 277 -1.44 -25.93 -20.26
CA ARG A 277 -1.35 -25.97 -21.72
C ARG A 277 -2.67 -26.39 -22.36
N ARG A 278 -3.36 -27.38 -21.80
CA ARG A 278 -4.69 -27.83 -22.29
C ARG A 278 -5.79 -26.78 -22.11
N LEU A 279 -5.71 -25.97 -21.04
CA LEU A 279 -6.64 -24.86 -20.84
C LEU A 279 -6.53 -23.78 -21.92
N GLY A 280 -5.38 -23.68 -22.61
CA GLY A 280 -5.17 -22.71 -23.69
C GLY A 280 -5.17 -21.24 -23.24
N VAL A 281 -5.20 -20.97 -21.94
CA VAL A 281 -5.19 -19.60 -21.38
C VAL A 281 -3.79 -19.26 -20.88
N PRO A 282 -3.15 -18.19 -21.37
CA PRO A 282 -1.88 -17.75 -20.83
C PRO A 282 -2.08 -17.24 -19.40
N LEU A 283 -1.32 -17.78 -18.45
CA LEU A 283 -1.36 -17.33 -17.06
C LEU A 283 -0.88 -15.89 -16.86
N SER A 284 -0.25 -15.30 -17.88
CA SER A 284 0.10 -13.88 -17.93
C SER A 284 -1.09 -12.97 -18.26
N ALA A 285 -2.24 -13.52 -18.64
CA ALA A 285 -3.46 -12.73 -18.82
C ALA A 285 -3.96 -12.18 -17.47
N PRO A 286 -4.60 -10.99 -17.44
CA PRO A 286 -5.10 -10.38 -16.20
C PRO A 286 -6.01 -11.26 -15.35
N ASP A 287 -6.78 -12.16 -15.98
CA ASP A 287 -7.67 -13.12 -15.32
C ASP A 287 -7.20 -14.58 -15.44
N GLY A 288 -5.98 -14.81 -15.93
CA GLY A 288 -5.46 -16.15 -16.23
C GLY A 288 -5.42 -17.07 -15.01
N TRP A 289 -5.01 -16.54 -13.85
CA TRP A 289 -4.99 -17.30 -12.59
C TRP A 289 -6.41 -17.60 -12.08
N ALA A 290 -7.32 -16.63 -12.15
CA ALA A 290 -8.72 -16.82 -11.73
C ALA A 290 -9.42 -17.88 -12.59
N ARG A 291 -9.17 -17.88 -13.90
CA ARG A 291 -9.66 -18.92 -14.83
C ARG A 291 -9.08 -20.29 -14.51
N PHE A 292 -7.78 -20.39 -14.24
CA PHE A 292 -7.17 -21.65 -13.82
C PHE A 292 -7.84 -22.20 -12.56
N LEU A 293 -8.04 -21.36 -11.53
CA LEU A 293 -8.72 -21.79 -10.30
C LEU A 293 -10.15 -22.27 -10.59
N ALA A 294 -10.92 -21.50 -11.37
CA ALA A 294 -12.28 -21.87 -11.73
C ALA A 294 -12.35 -23.21 -12.49
N GLN A 295 -11.40 -23.48 -13.38
CA GLN A 295 -11.36 -24.73 -14.14
C GLN A 295 -10.80 -25.90 -13.33
N SER A 296 -9.85 -25.65 -12.43
CA SER A 296 -9.26 -26.69 -11.59
C SER A 296 -10.27 -27.40 -10.69
N GLN A 297 -11.39 -26.75 -10.35
CA GLN A 297 -12.43 -27.35 -9.51
C GLN A 297 -13.43 -28.20 -10.30
N ARG A 298 -13.44 -28.11 -11.64
CA ARG A 298 -14.47 -28.72 -12.50
C ARG A 298 -14.17 -30.17 -12.91
N SER A 299 -12.95 -30.65 -12.70
CA SER A 299 -12.55 -32.02 -13.05
C SER A 299 -11.55 -32.60 -12.05
N ASP A 300 -11.46 -33.93 -12.00
CA ASP A 300 -10.42 -34.61 -11.21
C ASP A 300 -9.02 -34.26 -11.67
N GLU A 301 -8.85 -34.13 -12.98
CA GLU A 301 -7.60 -33.70 -13.59
C GLU A 301 -7.21 -32.28 -13.17
N GLY A 302 -8.18 -31.36 -13.14
CA GLY A 302 -7.97 -30.00 -12.66
C GLY A 302 -7.60 -29.96 -11.17
N ARG A 303 -8.26 -30.79 -10.35
CA ARG A 303 -7.95 -30.91 -8.92
C ARG A 303 -6.55 -31.48 -8.71
N ALA A 304 -6.15 -32.46 -9.51
CA ALA A 304 -4.80 -33.00 -9.52
C ALA A 304 -3.78 -31.94 -9.92
N ALA A 305 -4.05 -31.13 -10.94
CA ALA A 305 -3.18 -30.02 -11.35
C ALA A 305 -3.04 -28.95 -10.27
N TYR A 306 -4.11 -28.63 -9.54
CA TYR A 306 -4.06 -27.70 -8.41
C TYR A 306 -3.24 -28.25 -7.24
N ARG A 307 -3.41 -29.53 -6.89
CA ARG A 307 -2.57 -30.21 -5.88
C ARG A 307 -1.10 -30.22 -6.30
N ALA A 308 -0.83 -30.52 -7.57
CA ALA A 308 0.52 -30.49 -8.14
C ALA A 308 1.12 -29.08 -8.11
N TYR A 309 0.32 -28.04 -8.38
CA TYR A 309 0.73 -26.65 -8.21
C TYR A 309 1.12 -26.31 -6.76
N ARG A 310 0.31 -26.74 -5.77
CA ARG A 310 0.65 -26.54 -4.36
C ARG A 310 1.92 -27.30 -3.97
N GLU A 311 2.07 -28.54 -4.43
CA GLU A 311 3.22 -29.38 -4.11
C GLU A 311 4.52 -28.82 -4.67
N GLN A 312 4.56 -28.41 -5.95
CA GLN A 312 5.78 -27.80 -6.51
C GLN A 312 6.18 -26.52 -5.74
N ARG A 313 5.21 -25.72 -5.29
CA ARG A 313 5.47 -24.51 -4.48
C ARG A 313 5.99 -24.87 -3.11
N ARG A 314 5.37 -25.84 -2.44
CA ARG A 314 5.82 -26.33 -1.13
C ARG A 314 7.25 -26.83 -1.19
N ILE A 315 7.60 -27.66 -2.17
CA ILE A 315 8.96 -28.18 -2.36
C ILE A 315 9.94 -27.02 -2.60
N ALA A 316 9.60 -26.08 -3.47
CA ALA A 316 10.49 -24.95 -3.76
C ALA A 316 10.71 -24.04 -2.54
N LEU A 317 9.68 -23.75 -1.76
CA LEU A 317 9.74 -22.82 -0.62
C LEU A 317 10.33 -23.46 0.65
N THR A 318 10.09 -24.75 0.88
CA THR A 318 10.49 -25.46 2.11
C THR A 318 11.50 -26.58 1.87
N SER A 319 12.31 -26.50 0.81
CA SER A 319 13.33 -27.52 0.52
C SER A 319 14.26 -27.74 1.71
N SER A 320 14.74 -28.97 1.89
CA SER A 320 15.62 -29.33 3.00
C SER A 320 16.86 -28.44 3.03
N GLY A 321 17.46 -28.19 1.87
CA GLY A 321 18.62 -27.31 1.77
C GLY A 321 18.32 -25.86 2.20
N LYS A 322 17.12 -25.33 1.91
CA LYS A 322 16.73 -24.00 2.40
C LYS A 322 16.61 -23.97 3.91
N GLN A 323 16.04 -25.03 4.49
CA GLN A 323 15.93 -25.19 5.93
C GLN A 323 17.33 -25.27 6.59
N GLU A 324 18.26 -26.01 5.98
CA GLU A 324 19.65 -26.09 6.45
C GLU A 324 20.38 -24.75 6.36
N VAL A 325 20.22 -24.01 5.25
CA VAL A 325 20.78 -22.67 5.11
C VAL A 325 20.19 -21.71 6.12
N LEU A 326 18.86 -21.73 6.32
CA LEU A 326 18.22 -20.91 7.36
C LEU A 326 18.82 -21.25 8.73
N TRP A 327 18.91 -22.52 9.07
CA TRP A 327 19.48 -22.96 10.35
C TRP A 327 20.92 -22.47 10.53
N ARG A 328 21.76 -22.57 9.50
CA ARG A 328 23.13 -22.05 9.52
C ARG A 328 23.16 -20.54 9.74
N ILE A 329 22.31 -19.78 9.06
CA ILE A 329 22.20 -18.32 9.24
C ILE A 329 21.78 -18.00 10.67
N LEU A 330 20.79 -18.71 11.23
CA LEU A 330 20.34 -18.50 12.61
C LEU A 330 21.45 -18.82 13.63
N LEU A 331 22.27 -19.84 13.40
CA LEU A 331 23.43 -20.16 14.24
C LEU A 331 24.54 -19.11 14.14
N GLU A 332 24.85 -18.64 12.93
CA GLU A 332 25.85 -17.58 12.69
C GLU A 332 25.45 -16.26 13.36
N HIS A 333 24.13 -16.01 13.43
CA HIS A 333 23.53 -14.78 13.94
C HIS A 333 22.76 -14.98 15.25
N ARG A 334 23.16 -15.96 16.08
CA ARG A 334 22.47 -16.29 17.34
C ARG A 334 22.39 -15.14 18.36
N ASP A 335 23.35 -14.21 18.30
CA ASP A 335 23.44 -13.04 19.17
C ASP A 335 22.77 -11.79 18.54
N ASP A 336 22.18 -11.95 17.35
CA ASP A 336 21.54 -10.89 16.58
C ASP A 336 20.03 -11.08 16.54
N ARG A 337 19.32 -9.97 16.36
CA ARG A 337 17.89 -10.03 16.03
C ARG A 337 17.72 -10.36 14.55
N VAL A 338 17.07 -11.49 14.27
CA VAL A 338 16.85 -12.03 12.93
C VAL A 338 15.36 -12.02 12.60
N LEU A 339 15.01 -11.38 11.48
CA LEU A 339 13.65 -11.38 10.96
C LEU A 339 13.59 -12.24 9.70
N VAL A 340 12.78 -13.30 9.74
CA VAL A 340 12.67 -14.29 8.65
C VAL A 340 11.33 -14.11 7.94
N PHE A 341 11.40 -13.87 6.64
CA PHE A 341 10.26 -13.63 5.75
C PHE A 341 10.04 -14.79 4.80
N THR A 342 8.77 -15.12 4.59
CA THR A 342 8.32 -16.13 3.63
C THR A 342 7.11 -15.61 2.84
N ASP A 343 6.81 -16.23 1.70
CA ASP A 343 5.74 -15.76 0.82
C ASP A 343 4.32 -16.10 1.31
N ASP A 344 4.16 -17.06 2.22
CA ASP A 344 2.86 -17.57 2.63
C ASP A 344 2.86 -18.10 4.08
N ASN A 345 1.66 -18.14 4.67
CA ASN A 345 1.48 -18.57 6.07
C ASN A 345 1.81 -20.04 6.30
N GLU A 346 1.56 -20.93 5.33
CA GLU A 346 1.79 -22.36 5.49
C GLU A 346 3.28 -22.64 5.69
N THR A 347 4.12 -21.95 4.92
CA THR A 347 5.58 -21.95 5.08
C THR A 347 6.00 -21.41 6.44
N VAL A 348 5.48 -20.25 6.89
CA VAL A 348 5.76 -19.71 8.23
C VAL A 348 5.50 -20.75 9.31
N TYR A 349 4.30 -21.31 9.35
CA TYR A 349 3.92 -22.25 10.41
C TYR A 349 4.71 -23.56 10.34
N THR A 350 5.08 -24.01 9.14
CA THR A 350 5.93 -25.19 8.95
C THR A 350 7.31 -24.96 9.55
N LEU A 351 7.95 -23.84 9.24
CA LEU A 351 9.26 -23.47 9.79
C LEU A 351 9.19 -23.20 11.28
N ALA A 352 8.14 -22.50 11.75
CA ALA A 352 7.93 -22.19 13.15
C ALA A 352 7.84 -23.46 14.00
N ARG A 353 7.05 -24.46 13.56
CA ARG A 353 6.98 -25.77 14.25
C ARG A 353 8.31 -26.53 14.18
N ARG A 354 9.01 -26.47 13.04
CA ARG A 354 10.25 -27.21 12.84
C ARG A 354 11.40 -26.67 13.70
N PHE A 355 11.50 -25.34 13.80
CA PHE A 355 12.59 -24.64 14.49
C PHE A 355 12.19 -24.13 15.88
N LEU A 356 10.94 -24.34 16.29
CA LEU A 356 10.38 -23.83 17.56
C LEU A 356 10.50 -22.31 17.68
N LEU A 357 10.20 -21.61 16.60
CA LEU A 357 10.33 -20.16 16.49
C LEU A 357 8.96 -19.48 16.50
N PRO A 358 8.84 -18.27 17.08
CA PRO A 358 7.59 -17.52 17.09
C PRO A 358 7.19 -17.09 15.67
N ALA A 359 5.89 -17.14 15.39
CA ALA A 359 5.31 -16.84 14.09
C ALA A 359 4.31 -15.68 14.20
N LEU A 360 4.45 -14.68 13.33
CA LEU A 360 3.55 -13.56 13.20
C LEU A 360 2.90 -13.58 11.82
N THR A 361 1.59 -13.82 11.77
CA THR A 361 0.78 -13.81 10.53
C THR A 361 -0.45 -12.91 10.66
N HIS A 362 -1.25 -12.76 9.58
CA HIS A 362 -2.45 -11.92 9.63
C HIS A 362 -3.56 -12.54 10.47
N HIS A 363 -3.46 -13.85 10.74
CA HIS A 363 -4.34 -14.54 11.68
C HIS A 363 -3.94 -14.30 13.14
N THR A 364 -2.75 -13.76 13.41
CA THR A 364 -2.32 -13.40 14.76
C THR A 364 -3.17 -12.23 15.28
N PRO A 365 -3.94 -12.43 16.37
CA PRO A 365 -4.76 -11.37 16.97
C PRO A 365 -3.94 -10.13 17.37
N VAL A 366 -4.57 -8.96 17.35
CA VAL A 366 -3.90 -7.67 17.64
C VAL A 366 -3.16 -7.67 18.98
N PRO A 367 -3.71 -8.19 20.11
CA PRO A 367 -2.99 -8.23 21.38
C PRO A 367 -1.73 -9.09 21.32
N GLU A 368 -1.80 -10.27 20.70
CA GLU A 368 -0.67 -11.19 20.54
C GLU A 368 0.39 -10.59 19.61
N ARG A 369 -0.03 -9.97 18.51
CA ARG A 369 0.85 -9.24 17.58
C ARG A 369 1.66 -8.19 18.31
N LYS A 370 1.03 -7.36 19.14
CA LYS A 370 1.72 -6.32 19.92
C LYS A 370 2.72 -6.93 20.89
N ALA A 371 2.36 -8.03 21.57
CA ALA A 371 3.26 -8.72 22.48
C ALA A 371 4.49 -9.31 21.77
N LEU A 372 4.30 -10.00 20.65
CA LEU A 372 5.40 -10.57 19.86
C LEU A 372 6.35 -9.50 19.33
N LEU A 373 5.83 -8.37 18.84
CA LEU A 373 6.65 -7.26 18.37
C LEU A 373 7.40 -6.58 19.52
N ALA A 374 6.77 -6.40 20.69
CA ALA A 374 7.43 -5.85 21.86
C ALA A 374 8.57 -6.76 22.37
N ALA A 375 8.33 -8.08 22.42
CA ALA A 375 9.33 -9.05 22.82
C ALA A 375 10.49 -9.18 21.79
N PHE A 376 10.19 -9.03 20.49
CA PHE A 376 11.23 -8.92 19.47
C PHE A 376 12.03 -7.62 19.62
N ALA A 377 11.36 -6.48 19.91
CA ALA A 377 12.01 -5.19 20.11
C ALA A 377 12.96 -5.18 21.31
N SER A 378 12.54 -5.77 22.45
CA SER A 378 13.34 -5.88 23.66
C SER A 378 14.54 -6.82 23.51
N GLY A 379 14.48 -7.73 22.53
CA GLY A 379 15.47 -8.78 22.32
C GLY A 379 15.20 -10.05 23.12
N GLU A 380 14.07 -10.13 23.84
CA GLU A 380 13.60 -11.37 24.48
C GLU A 380 13.36 -12.47 23.44
N LEU A 381 12.80 -12.09 22.29
CA LEU A 381 12.69 -12.95 21.11
C LEU A 381 13.77 -12.54 20.09
N PRO A 382 14.87 -13.30 19.95
CA PRO A 382 15.94 -12.96 19.01
C PRO A 382 15.54 -13.24 17.55
N VAL A 383 14.55 -14.10 17.31
CA VAL A 383 14.14 -14.51 15.97
C VAL A 383 12.63 -14.42 15.85
N LEU A 384 12.14 -13.85 14.75
CA LEU A 384 10.72 -13.80 14.43
C LEU A 384 10.48 -14.25 12.98
N LEU A 385 9.56 -15.20 12.79
CA LEU A 385 9.09 -15.62 11.46
C LEU A 385 7.83 -14.86 11.09
N THR A 386 7.75 -14.39 9.87
CA THR A 386 6.55 -13.72 9.36
C THR A 386 6.30 -14.03 7.89
N SER A 387 5.03 -13.94 7.51
CA SER A 387 4.62 -13.96 6.11
C SER A 387 4.44 -12.52 5.61
N ARG A 388 3.61 -12.30 4.60
CA ARG A 388 3.23 -11.01 4.00
C ARG A 388 2.53 -10.01 4.95
N VAL A 389 2.75 -10.09 6.26
CA VAL A 389 1.89 -9.48 7.30
C VAL A 389 2.48 -8.21 7.87
N LEU A 390 3.77 -7.98 7.62
CA LEU A 390 4.40 -6.68 7.88
C LEU A 390 4.25 -5.72 6.68
N ASN A 391 3.29 -6.01 5.79
CA ASN A 391 3.14 -5.28 4.54
C ASN A 391 2.39 -3.96 4.68
N GLU A 392 1.57 -3.70 5.69
CA GLU A 392 0.84 -2.41 5.77
C GLU A 392 0.51 -2.05 7.22
N GLY A 393 1.28 -1.14 7.83
CA GLY A 393 0.85 -0.48 9.07
C GLY A 393 1.41 -0.90 10.39
N VAL A 394 2.36 -1.82 10.39
CA VAL A 394 2.98 -2.31 11.61
C VAL A 394 4.40 -1.76 11.66
N ASP A 395 4.72 -1.00 12.71
CA ASP A 395 6.09 -0.59 12.98
C ASP A 395 6.87 -1.83 13.42
N VAL A 396 7.79 -2.28 12.56
CA VAL A 396 8.54 -3.50 12.80
C VAL A 396 9.81 -3.14 13.57
N PRO A 397 10.06 -3.76 14.73
CA PRO A 397 11.24 -3.45 15.52
C PRO A 397 12.54 -3.72 14.76
N GLU A 398 13.58 -2.97 15.12
CA GLU A 398 14.88 -3.01 14.45
C GLU A 398 15.51 -4.42 14.49
N ALA A 399 15.81 -4.98 13.33
CA ALA A 399 16.56 -6.23 13.17
C ALA A 399 17.96 -5.94 12.64
N ARG A 400 18.93 -6.83 12.89
CA ARG A 400 20.26 -6.74 12.26
C ARG A 400 20.34 -7.58 10.99
N VAL A 401 19.59 -8.68 10.97
CA VAL A 401 19.63 -9.67 9.90
C VAL A 401 18.23 -9.91 9.38
N GLY A 402 18.06 -9.79 8.07
CA GLY A 402 16.85 -10.16 7.35
C GLY A 402 17.11 -11.43 6.56
N VAL A 403 16.18 -12.38 6.58
CA VAL A 403 16.25 -13.59 5.76
C VAL A 403 14.98 -13.69 4.93
N VAL A 404 15.11 -13.69 3.61
CA VAL A 404 14.01 -13.88 2.68
C VAL A 404 14.12 -15.29 2.10
N LEU A 405 13.18 -16.15 2.50
CA LEU A 405 13.07 -17.53 2.02
C LEU A 405 12.05 -17.61 0.88
N SER A 406 12.25 -16.83 -0.18
CA SER A 406 11.35 -16.88 -1.34
C SER A 406 11.99 -16.48 -2.66
N GLY A 407 11.34 -16.92 -3.74
CA GLY A 407 11.71 -16.60 -5.12
C GLY A 407 10.75 -15.71 -5.88
N SER A 408 9.73 -15.11 -5.25
CA SER A 408 8.70 -14.36 -6.00
C SER A 408 9.10 -12.92 -6.38
N ALA A 409 8.44 -12.37 -7.40
CA ALA A 409 8.71 -11.04 -7.94
C ALA A 409 8.24 -9.89 -7.02
N SER A 410 7.35 -10.15 -6.06
CA SER A 410 6.85 -9.14 -5.09
C SER A 410 7.87 -8.79 -4.00
N VAL A 411 9.03 -9.47 -3.98
CA VAL A 411 10.10 -9.28 -3.00
C VAL A 411 10.77 -7.89 -3.11
N ARG A 412 10.68 -7.19 -4.25
CA ARG A 412 11.22 -5.81 -4.39
C ARG A 412 10.60 -4.85 -3.38
N GLU A 413 9.30 -4.96 -3.13
CA GLU A 413 8.61 -4.12 -2.13
C GLU A 413 8.99 -4.52 -0.69
N HIS A 414 9.23 -5.81 -0.45
CA HIS A 414 9.61 -6.35 0.87
C HIS A 414 11.06 -6.04 1.23
N VAL A 415 12.01 -6.16 0.29
CA VAL A 415 13.43 -5.83 0.48
C VAL A 415 13.61 -4.34 0.81
N GLN A 416 12.81 -3.47 0.19
CA GLN A 416 12.80 -2.03 0.48
C GLN A 416 12.23 -1.69 1.86
N ARG A 417 11.34 -2.53 2.40
CA ARG A 417 10.82 -2.40 3.77
C ARG A 417 11.80 -2.98 4.78
N LEU A 418 12.34 -4.17 4.51
CA LEU A 418 13.43 -4.81 5.24
C LEU A 418 14.62 -3.89 5.44
N GLY A 419 15.05 -3.17 4.39
CA GLY A 419 16.13 -2.18 4.49
C GLY A 419 15.93 -1.07 5.53
N ARG A 420 14.71 -0.87 6.06
CA ARG A 420 14.42 0.06 7.17
C ARG A 420 14.35 -0.59 8.54
N ILE A 421 13.96 -1.85 8.55
CA ILE A 421 13.98 -2.70 9.74
C ILE A 421 15.44 -2.98 10.09
N LEU A 422 16.30 -3.06 9.07
CA LEU A 422 17.73 -3.29 9.17
C LEU A 422 18.50 -2.03 9.59
N ARG A 423 19.20 -2.08 10.73
CA ARG A 423 20.06 -0.97 11.21
C ARG A 423 21.51 -1.39 11.45
N LYS A 424 22.42 -0.41 11.33
CA LYS A 424 23.85 -0.55 11.65
C LYS A 424 24.05 -0.53 13.18
N ARG A 425 24.96 -1.39 13.68
CA ARG A 425 25.67 -1.12 14.94
C ARG A 425 27.03 -0.49 14.63
N PRO A 426 27.63 0.28 15.54
CA PRO A 426 29.01 0.74 15.38
C PRO A 426 29.93 -0.45 15.04
N GLY A 427 30.55 -0.43 13.86
CA GLY A 427 31.46 -1.48 13.38
C GLY A 427 30.87 -2.66 12.61
N LYS A 428 29.54 -2.80 12.44
CA LYS A 428 28.94 -3.91 11.65
C LYS A 428 27.76 -3.47 10.76
N ARG A 429 27.79 -3.86 9.48
CA ARG A 429 26.72 -3.61 8.48
C ARG A 429 25.51 -4.53 8.72
N ALA A 430 24.33 -4.09 8.29
CA ALA A 430 23.14 -4.94 8.30
C ALA A 430 23.16 -5.91 7.12
N LEU A 431 22.63 -7.11 7.32
CA LEU A 431 22.72 -8.23 6.36
C LEU A 431 21.33 -8.66 5.90
N LEU A 432 21.18 -8.85 4.60
CA LEU A 432 19.98 -9.40 3.99
C LEU A 432 20.34 -10.67 3.23
N TYR A 433 19.84 -11.81 3.70
CA TYR A 433 19.99 -13.09 3.01
C TYR A 433 18.80 -13.34 2.08
N GLU A 434 19.06 -13.58 0.81
CA GLU A 434 18.06 -14.07 -0.15
C GLU A 434 18.36 -15.54 -0.44
N VAL A 435 17.49 -16.45 0.00
CA VAL A 435 17.68 -17.90 -0.18
C VAL A 435 16.66 -18.43 -1.18
N CYS A 436 17.12 -18.96 -2.32
CA CYS A 436 16.25 -19.46 -3.39
C CYS A 436 16.65 -20.86 -3.87
N SER A 437 15.67 -21.65 -4.30
CA SER A 437 15.93 -23.00 -4.80
C SER A 437 16.41 -22.95 -6.25
N ALA A 438 17.61 -23.47 -6.52
CA ALA A 438 18.21 -23.49 -7.84
C ALA A 438 17.38 -24.31 -8.84
N GLN A 439 17.39 -23.92 -10.11
CA GLN A 439 16.68 -24.60 -11.21
C GLN A 439 15.15 -24.76 -11.02
N THR A 440 14.55 -23.98 -10.13
CA THR A 440 13.10 -23.86 -9.97
C THR A 440 12.59 -22.56 -10.59
N ALA A 441 11.28 -22.36 -10.65
CA ALA A 441 10.70 -21.07 -11.04
C ALA A 441 11.24 -19.88 -10.22
N GLU A 442 11.72 -20.11 -8.99
CA GLU A 442 12.34 -19.09 -8.13
C GLU A 442 13.64 -18.54 -8.72
N SER A 443 14.45 -19.41 -9.35
CA SER A 443 15.73 -19.04 -9.97
C SER A 443 15.52 -18.14 -11.20
N SER A 444 14.56 -18.44 -12.06
CA SER A 444 14.24 -17.61 -13.24
C SER A 444 13.67 -16.25 -12.84
N ILE A 445 12.90 -16.17 -11.75
CA ILE A 445 12.44 -14.89 -11.18
C ILE A 445 13.62 -14.13 -10.55
N SER A 446 14.58 -14.82 -9.92
CA SER A 446 15.85 -14.24 -9.46
C SER A 446 16.72 -13.71 -10.59
N GLU A 447 16.73 -14.38 -11.74
CA GLU A 447 17.49 -13.97 -12.93
C GLU A 447 16.89 -12.76 -13.63
N ARG A 448 15.56 -12.73 -13.82
CA ARG A 448 14.87 -11.53 -14.32
C ARG A 448 15.10 -10.31 -13.42
N ARG A 449 15.30 -10.51 -12.11
CA ARG A 449 15.73 -9.45 -11.17
C ARG A 449 17.14 -8.89 -11.48
N ARG A 450 18.05 -9.68 -12.06
CA ARG A 450 19.43 -9.22 -12.41
C ARG A 450 19.42 -8.18 -13.54
N GLN A 451 18.49 -8.27 -14.48
CA GLN A 451 18.44 -7.44 -15.68
C GLN A 451 17.75 -6.07 -15.47
N HIS A 452 17.07 -5.88 -14.34
CA HIS A 452 16.58 -4.56 -13.93
C HIS A 452 17.58 -3.92 -12.96
N GLY A 453 18.18 -2.80 -13.41
CA GLY A 453 19.48 -2.26 -12.98
C GLY A 453 19.62 -1.74 -11.54
N ALA A 454 19.13 -2.45 -10.53
CA ALA A 454 19.43 -2.20 -9.12
C ALA A 454 20.54 -3.12 -8.55
N TYR A 455 21.08 -4.04 -9.37
CA TYR A 455 22.11 -5.02 -8.97
C TYR A 455 23.41 -4.98 -9.79
N GLN A 456 23.47 -4.12 -10.82
CA GLN A 456 24.73 -3.62 -11.36
C GLN A 456 24.94 -2.31 -10.58
N GLU A 457 25.82 -2.15 -9.60
CA GLU A 457 27.23 -2.47 -9.55
C GLU A 457 27.64 -2.67 -8.08
N GLY A 458 28.41 -3.72 -7.83
CA GLY A 458 29.13 -3.98 -6.58
C GLY A 458 30.45 -4.65 -6.90
N GLY A 459 31.15 -4.14 -7.91
CA GLY A 459 32.55 -4.43 -8.20
C GLY A 459 33.45 -3.52 -7.38
#